data_AF-A0A831K6M9-F1
#
_entry.id   AF-A0A831K6M9-F1
#
_cell.length_a   1.000
_cell.length_b   1.000
_cell.length_c   1.000
_cell.angle_alpha   90.00
_cell.angle_beta   90.00
_cell.angle_gamma   90.00
#
_symmetry.space_group_name_H-M   'P 1'
#
loop_
_entity.id
_entity.type
_entity.pdbx_description
1 polymer ?
#
loop_
_entity_poly.entity_id
_entity_poly.type
_entity_poly.pdbx_seq_one_letter_code
_entity_poly.pdbx_strand_id
1 'polypeptide(L)'
;MNLLEVHNHLNKIWGEIFRMNEELKEKLSPMGFKVEPVEEVFNAYIYLEGEWREMIYPHPAFEIKPQGELGATIQSFYIVFGIPKDKVSQDFVLEFLEKFPKSYIYGSENFLEDIYNHDKPRLPDEVYRLIAESQEEVLQFEVEEEEASEIEEKLFGFIKLAKKHGVLEL
;
A
#
# COMPACT_ATOMS: atom_id res chain seq x y z
N MET A 1 -14.02 2.23 26.45
CA MET A 1 -13.61 1.34 25.34
C MET A 1 -14.26 -0.01 25.56
N ASN A 2 -15.03 -0.50 24.60
CA ASN A 2 -15.72 -1.78 24.69
C ASN A 2 -14.74 -2.91 24.33
N LEU A 3 -14.43 -3.80 25.27
CA LEU A 3 -13.46 -4.88 25.05
C LEU A 3 -13.89 -5.85 23.94
N LEU A 4 -15.21 -6.06 23.77
CA LEU A 4 -15.74 -6.94 22.73
C LEU A 4 -15.50 -6.35 21.34
N GLU A 5 -15.65 -5.03 21.19
CA GLU A 5 -15.39 -4.34 19.91
C GLU A 5 -13.91 -4.43 19.55
N VAL A 6 -13.01 -4.17 20.50
CA VAL A 6 -11.56 -4.30 20.26
C VAL A 6 -11.18 -5.73 19.90
N HIS A 7 -11.70 -6.73 20.63
CA HIS A 7 -11.46 -8.14 20.33
C HIS A 7 -11.91 -8.52 18.92
N ASN A 8 -13.12 -8.13 18.53
CA ASN A 8 -13.66 -8.44 17.21
C ASN A 8 -12.88 -7.73 16.10
N HIS A 9 -12.44 -6.50 16.34
CA HIS A 9 -11.64 -5.74 15.38
C HIS A 9 -10.27 -6.38 15.14
N LEU A 10 -9.57 -6.80 16.20
CA LEU A 10 -8.32 -7.53 16.08
C LEU A 10 -8.50 -8.87 15.35
N ASN A 11 -9.59 -9.60 15.64
CA ASN A 11 -9.90 -10.83 14.89
C ASN A 11 -10.19 -10.55 13.41
N LYS A 12 -10.87 -9.44 13.08
CA LYS A 12 -11.13 -9.04 11.69
C LYS A 12 -9.80 -8.83 10.97
N ILE A 13 -8.92 -8.00 11.50
CA ILE A 13 -7.65 -7.64 10.86
C ILE A 13 -6.79 -8.89 10.58
N TRP A 14 -6.56 -9.74 11.58
CA TRP A 14 -5.71 -10.92 11.42
C TRP A 14 -6.40 -11.99 10.58
N GLY A 15 -7.68 -12.26 10.84
CA GLY A 15 -8.44 -13.28 10.13
C GLY A 15 -8.56 -12.99 8.63
N GLU A 16 -8.83 -11.75 8.26
CA GLU A 16 -8.94 -11.35 6.85
C GLU A 16 -7.59 -11.41 6.12
N ILE A 17 -6.48 -11.04 6.77
CA ILE A 17 -5.16 -11.14 6.15
C ILE A 17 -4.74 -12.59 5.91
N PHE A 18 -4.97 -13.50 6.87
CA PHE A 18 -4.72 -14.93 6.65
C PHE A 18 -5.59 -15.50 5.52
N ARG A 19 -6.88 -15.13 5.47
CA ARG A 19 -7.79 -15.54 4.40
C ARG A 19 -7.30 -15.04 3.04
N MET A 20 -6.97 -13.75 2.93
CA MET A 20 -6.50 -13.14 1.68
C MET A 20 -5.17 -13.73 1.23
N ASN A 21 -4.24 -14.05 2.13
CA ASN A 21 -2.95 -14.65 1.79
C ASN A 21 -3.12 -15.97 1.01
N GLU A 22 -3.96 -16.87 1.52
CA GLU A 22 -4.25 -18.16 0.87
C GLU A 22 -4.97 -17.96 -0.47
N GLU A 23 -5.99 -17.11 -0.52
CA GLU A 23 -6.75 -16.86 -1.75
C GLU A 23 -5.90 -16.19 -2.84
N LEU A 24 -5.09 -15.19 -2.47
CA LEU A 24 -4.28 -14.43 -3.43
C LEU A 24 -3.10 -15.23 -3.94
N LYS A 25 -2.59 -16.20 -3.18
CA LYS A 25 -1.57 -17.13 -3.67
C LYS A 25 -2.04 -17.88 -4.91
N GLU A 26 -3.30 -18.34 -4.92
CA GLU A 26 -3.90 -19.00 -6.08
C GLU A 26 -4.22 -18.02 -7.21
N LYS A 27 -4.77 -16.84 -6.88
CA LYS A 27 -5.20 -15.85 -7.87
C LYS A 27 -4.04 -15.16 -8.59
N LEU A 28 -2.93 -14.88 -7.89
CA LEU A 28 -1.80 -14.10 -8.42
C LEU A 28 -0.69 -14.96 -9.05
N SER A 29 -0.58 -16.25 -8.69
CA SER A 29 0.41 -17.15 -9.27
C SER A 29 0.33 -17.23 -10.82
N PRO A 30 -0.85 -17.36 -11.45
CA PRO A 30 -0.98 -17.34 -12.91
C PRO A 30 -0.55 -16.02 -13.56
N MET A 31 -0.46 -14.95 -12.78
CA MET A 31 -0.08 -13.61 -13.24
C MET A 31 1.43 -13.33 -13.10
N GLY A 32 2.21 -14.29 -12.59
CA GLY A 32 3.67 -14.23 -12.43
C GLY A 32 4.14 -13.77 -11.04
N PHE A 33 3.23 -13.51 -10.10
CA PHE A 33 3.60 -13.08 -8.76
C PHE A 33 3.79 -14.26 -7.81
N LYS A 34 4.62 -14.05 -6.78
CA LYS A 34 4.76 -14.97 -5.66
C LYS A 34 4.24 -14.31 -4.39
N VAL A 35 3.24 -14.93 -3.77
CA VAL A 35 2.72 -14.52 -2.46
C VAL A 35 3.48 -15.29 -1.38
N GLU A 36 4.17 -14.57 -0.51
CA GLU A 36 4.87 -15.13 0.64
C GLU A 36 3.89 -15.34 1.82
N PRO A 37 4.26 -16.13 2.85
CA PRO A 37 3.43 -16.27 4.05
C PRO A 37 3.20 -14.95 4.79
N VAL A 38 2.15 -14.91 5.61
CA VAL A 38 1.90 -13.80 6.54
C VAL A 38 2.98 -13.73 7.62
N GLU A 39 3.48 -12.53 7.87
CA GLU A 39 4.45 -12.22 8.92
C GLU A 39 3.92 -11.09 9.83
N GLU A 40 4.48 -11.00 11.03
CA GLU A 40 4.26 -9.86 11.92
C GLU A 40 5.26 -8.74 11.62
N VAL A 41 4.75 -7.60 11.17
CA VAL A 41 5.56 -6.39 10.95
C VAL A 41 5.50 -5.50 12.19
N PHE A 42 6.65 -4.99 12.62
CA PHE A 42 6.80 -4.11 13.79
C PHE A 42 7.38 -2.76 13.38
N ASN A 43 7.10 -1.73 14.19
CA ASN A 43 7.65 -0.37 14.05
C ASN A 43 7.27 0.33 12.74
N ALA A 44 6.14 -0.05 12.15
CA ALA A 44 5.50 0.69 11.08
C ALA A 44 4.78 1.94 11.64
N TYR A 45 4.37 2.85 10.77
CA TYR A 45 3.71 4.10 11.15
C TYR A 45 2.32 4.16 10.52
N ILE A 46 1.37 4.78 11.22
CA ILE A 46 0.02 5.08 10.71
C ILE A 46 -0.26 6.57 10.86
N TYR A 47 -1.03 7.13 9.94
CA TYR A 47 -1.37 8.54 9.94
C TYR A 47 -2.68 8.78 10.70
N LEU A 48 -2.58 9.31 11.92
CA LEU A 48 -3.71 9.55 12.81
C LEU A 48 -3.77 11.01 13.22
N GLU A 49 -4.95 11.61 13.08
CA GLU A 49 -5.23 12.99 13.51
C GLU A 49 -4.25 14.04 12.94
N GLY A 50 -3.73 13.78 11.73
CA GLY A 50 -2.81 14.68 11.03
C GLY A 50 -1.33 14.45 11.31
N GLU A 51 -0.97 13.39 12.04
CA GLU A 51 0.39 13.05 12.44
C GLU A 51 0.71 11.57 12.21
N TRP A 52 1.94 11.28 11.78
CA TRP A 52 2.48 9.93 11.74
C TRP A 52 2.74 9.41 13.16
N ARG A 53 2.20 8.24 13.49
CA ARG A 53 2.28 7.60 14.80
C ARG A 53 2.88 6.21 14.67
N GLU A 54 3.92 5.93 15.44
CA GLU A 54 4.58 4.62 15.46
C GLU A 54 3.67 3.55 16.08
N MET A 55 3.60 2.40 15.41
CA MET A 55 3.00 1.17 15.91
C MET A 55 4.08 0.30 16.57
N ILE A 56 4.16 0.37 17.89
CA ILE A 56 5.01 -0.53 18.69
C ILE A 56 4.43 -1.96 18.82
N TYR A 57 3.18 -2.14 18.39
CA TYR A 57 2.50 -3.42 18.30
C TYR A 57 2.63 -3.98 16.88
N PRO A 58 2.55 -5.31 16.70
CA PRO A 58 2.64 -5.89 15.37
C PRO A 58 1.37 -5.68 14.58
N HIS A 59 1.50 -5.69 13.26
CA HIS A 59 0.38 -5.85 12.34
C HIS A 59 0.68 -6.95 11.30
N PRO A 60 -0.34 -7.63 10.76
CA PRO A 60 -0.15 -8.72 9.81
C PRO A 60 0.02 -8.17 8.39
N ALA A 61 1.05 -8.64 7.69
CA ALA A 61 1.27 -8.35 6.27
C ALA A 61 1.94 -9.53 5.57
N PHE A 62 1.94 -9.53 4.23
CA PHE A 62 2.68 -10.48 3.43
C PHE A 62 3.21 -9.84 2.13
N GLU A 63 4.39 -10.29 1.71
CA GLU A 63 4.99 -9.86 0.46
C GLU A 63 4.29 -10.48 -0.77
N ILE A 64 4.12 -9.67 -1.80
CA ILE A 64 3.70 -10.02 -3.14
C ILE A 64 4.88 -9.71 -4.08
N LYS A 65 5.79 -10.66 -4.23
CA LYS A 65 7.02 -10.47 -5.03
C LYS A 65 6.69 -10.26 -6.51
N PRO A 66 7.41 -9.35 -7.19
CA PRO A 66 8.71 -8.77 -6.76
C PRO A 66 8.65 -7.52 -5.87
N GLN A 67 7.54 -6.79 -5.84
CA GLN A 67 7.54 -5.37 -5.42
C GLN A 67 6.38 -4.96 -4.52
N GLY A 68 5.45 -5.87 -4.23
CA GLY A 68 4.24 -5.56 -3.48
C GLY A 68 4.27 -6.07 -2.06
N GLU A 69 3.43 -5.47 -1.22
CA GLU A 69 3.02 -5.97 0.09
C GLU A 69 1.52 -5.73 0.24
N LEU A 70 0.83 -6.62 0.95
CA LEU A 70 -0.53 -6.41 1.41
C LEU A 70 -0.57 -6.66 2.91
N GLY A 71 -1.13 -5.71 3.66
CA GLY A 71 -1.26 -5.82 5.10
C GLY A 71 -2.55 -5.19 5.60
N ALA A 72 -2.69 -5.21 6.92
CA ALA A 72 -3.75 -4.48 7.59
C ALA A 72 -3.27 -3.93 8.91
N THR A 73 -3.61 -2.68 9.19
CA THR A 73 -3.31 -1.99 10.44
C THR A 73 -4.57 -1.94 11.32
N ILE A 74 -4.51 -1.22 12.44
CA ILE A 74 -5.70 -0.95 13.25
C ILE A 74 -6.72 -0.05 12.51
N GLN A 75 -6.30 0.65 11.48
CA GLN A 75 -7.08 1.64 10.74
C GLN A 75 -7.71 1.05 9.47
N SER A 76 -6.94 0.31 8.69
CA SER A 76 -7.23 0.02 7.29
C SER A 76 -6.54 -1.26 6.84
N PHE A 77 -7.02 -1.83 5.75
CA PHE A 77 -6.23 -2.71 4.89
C PHE A 77 -5.43 -1.86 3.92
N TYR A 78 -4.24 -2.28 3.55
CA TYR A 78 -3.40 -1.57 2.60
C TYR A 78 -2.73 -2.51 1.60
N ILE A 79 -2.43 -1.95 0.43
CA ILE A 79 -1.43 -2.48 -0.50
C ILE A 79 -0.38 -1.42 -0.70
N VAL A 80 0.87 -1.84 -0.85
CA VAL A 80 1.96 -0.94 -1.23
C VAL A 80 2.82 -1.61 -2.28
N PHE A 81 3.23 -0.86 -3.29
CA PHE A 81 4.20 -1.31 -4.29
C PHE A 81 5.38 -0.35 -4.37
N GLY A 82 6.58 -0.90 -4.23
CA GLY A 82 7.83 -0.18 -4.44
C GLY A 82 8.16 -0.10 -5.93
N ILE A 83 8.15 1.10 -6.49
CA ILE A 83 8.40 1.37 -7.91
C ILE A 83 9.72 2.15 -8.06
N PRO A 84 10.67 1.69 -8.89
CA PRO A 84 11.86 2.46 -9.22
C PRO A 84 11.51 3.85 -9.77
N LYS A 85 12.15 4.90 -9.25
CA LYS A 85 11.87 6.29 -9.62
C LYS A 85 11.97 6.52 -11.13
N ASP A 86 12.93 5.87 -11.80
CA ASP A 86 13.16 6.00 -13.25
C ASP A 86 12.03 5.42 -14.12
N LYS A 87 11.15 4.58 -13.54
CA LYS A 87 9.95 4.04 -14.20
C LYS A 87 8.70 4.89 -13.95
N VAL A 88 8.73 5.82 -13.00
CA VAL A 88 7.57 6.65 -12.66
C VAL A 88 7.42 7.77 -13.69
N SER A 89 6.30 7.78 -14.42
CA SER A 89 5.95 8.84 -15.36
C SER A 89 4.86 9.76 -14.80
N GLN A 90 4.75 10.98 -15.34
CA GLN A 90 3.68 11.91 -15.00
C GLN A 90 2.29 11.32 -15.28
N ASP A 91 2.13 10.60 -16.39
CA ASP A 91 0.88 9.93 -16.76
C ASP A 91 0.52 8.81 -15.76
N PHE A 92 1.52 8.06 -15.27
CA PHE A 92 1.28 7.05 -14.24
C PHE A 92 0.81 7.70 -12.93
N VAL A 93 1.45 8.78 -12.50
CA VAL A 93 1.05 9.54 -11.29
C VAL A 93 -0.38 10.06 -11.42
N LEU A 94 -0.72 10.67 -12.55
CA LEU A 94 -2.07 11.18 -12.82
C LEU A 94 -3.11 10.06 -12.71
N GLU A 95 -2.92 8.97 -13.46
CA GLU A 95 -3.88 7.85 -13.46
C GLU A 95 -3.95 7.14 -12.11
N PHE A 96 -2.84 7.05 -11.37
CA PHE A 96 -2.81 6.49 -10.03
C PHE A 96 -3.67 7.32 -9.07
N LEU A 97 -3.45 8.63 -9.00
CA LEU A 97 -4.18 9.52 -8.10
C LEU A 97 -5.68 9.61 -8.45
N GLU A 98 -6.04 9.56 -9.73
CA GLU A 98 -7.44 9.51 -10.15
C GLU A 98 -8.14 8.21 -9.76
N LYS A 99 -7.41 7.08 -9.82
CA LYS A 99 -7.98 5.75 -9.57
C LYS A 99 -8.00 5.37 -8.10
N PHE A 100 -7.06 5.89 -7.32
CA PHE A 100 -6.84 5.56 -5.92
C PHE A 100 -6.85 6.85 -5.07
N PRO A 101 -8.03 7.41 -4.77
CA PRO A 101 -8.12 8.67 -4.04
C PRO A 101 -7.64 8.58 -2.58
N LYS A 102 -7.78 7.41 -1.93
CA LYS A 102 -7.22 7.09 -0.61
C LYS A 102 -5.84 6.44 -0.78
N SER A 103 -4.84 7.24 -1.09
CA SER A 103 -3.48 6.77 -1.35
C SER A 103 -2.40 7.67 -0.76
N TYR A 104 -1.21 7.11 -0.70
CA TYR A 104 0.01 7.79 -0.29
C TYR A 104 1.13 7.50 -1.29
N ILE A 105 2.04 8.45 -1.42
CA ILE A 105 3.30 8.27 -2.14
C ILE A 105 4.42 8.80 -1.26
N TYR A 106 5.39 7.96 -0.96
CA TYR A 106 6.51 8.28 -0.09
C TYR A 106 7.79 7.55 -0.51
N GLY A 107 8.92 7.99 0.03
CA GLY A 107 10.22 7.39 -0.22
C GLY A 107 10.45 6.09 0.52
N SER A 108 11.29 5.20 -0.02
CA SER A 108 11.74 4.01 0.72
C SER A 108 12.68 4.37 1.87
N GLU A 109 13.48 5.43 1.72
CA GLU A 109 14.44 5.88 2.74
C GLU A 109 13.83 6.91 3.69
N ASN A 110 13.05 7.87 3.15
CA ASN A 110 12.36 8.89 3.94
C ASN A 110 10.83 8.71 3.93
N PHE A 111 10.35 7.67 4.63
CA PHE A 111 8.92 7.32 4.68
C PHE A 111 8.05 8.27 5.51
N LEU A 112 8.65 9.20 6.28
CA LEU A 112 7.91 10.20 7.07
C LEU A 112 7.65 11.50 6.29
N GLU A 113 8.35 11.72 5.18
CA GLU A 113 8.15 12.87 4.30
C GLU A 113 7.34 12.47 3.07
N ASP A 114 6.02 12.59 3.20
CA ASP A 114 5.08 12.27 2.13
C ASP A 114 5.28 13.17 0.89
N ILE A 115 5.46 12.55 -0.26
CA ILE A 115 5.36 13.19 -1.58
C ILE A 115 3.88 13.41 -1.93
N TYR A 116 3.01 12.47 -1.55
CA TYR A 116 1.56 12.63 -1.60
C TYR A 116 0.91 11.95 -0.40
N ASN A 117 -0.08 12.63 0.17
CA ASN A 117 -0.91 12.14 1.27
C ASN A 117 -2.34 12.60 0.99
N HIS A 118 -3.29 11.67 0.92
CA HIS A 118 -4.67 12.00 0.55
C HIS A 118 -5.37 12.94 1.53
N ASP A 119 -4.93 13.04 2.78
CA ASP A 119 -5.46 13.98 3.76
C ASP A 119 -4.95 15.42 3.54
N LYS A 120 -3.86 15.56 2.78
CA LYS A 120 -3.26 16.85 2.38
C LYS A 120 -2.97 16.80 0.87
N PRO A 121 -4.01 16.71 0.02
CA PRO A 121 -3.84 16.39 -1.39
C PRO A 121 -3.09 17.49 -2.13
N ARG A 122 -2.24 17.06 -3.07
CA ARG A 122 -1.49 17.93 -4.00
C ARG A 122 -1.95 17.67 -5.43
N LEU A 123 -1.67 18.62 -6.32
CA LEU A 123 -1.95 18.42 -7.75
C LEU A 123 -1.02 17.36 -8.34
N PRO A 124 -1.47 16.53 -9.30
CA PRO A 124 -0.62 15.49 -9.91
C PRO A 124 0.71 16.01 -10.46
N ASP A 125 0.71 17.19 -11.10
CA ASP A 125 1.93 17.82 -11.63
C ASP A 125 2.92 18.21 -10.52
N GLU A 126 2.40 18.64 -9.36
CA GLU A 126 3.21 18.94 -8.19
C GLU A 126 3.79 17.67 -7.58
N VAL A 127 2.99 16.60 -7.46
CA VAL A 127 3.45 15.29 -6.99
C VAL A 127 4.58 14.76 -7.87
N TYR A 128 4.41 14.78 -9.19
CA TYR A 128 5.44 14.33 -10.12
C TYR A 128 6.72 15.17 -10.03
N ARG A 129 6.60 16.50 -9.87
CA ARG A 129 7.77 17.36 -9.65
C ARG A 129 8.52 16.96 -8.36
N LEU A 130 7.81 16.73 -7.26
CA LEU A 130 8.41 16.31 -5.99
C LEU A 130 9.12 14.95 -6.11
N ILE A 131 8.52 14.00 -6.84
CA ILE A 131 9.15 12.72 -7.20
C ILE A 131 10.47 12.96 -7.94
N ALA A 132 10.47 13.79 -8.98
CA ALA A 132 11.66 14.07 -9.78
C ALA A 132 12.78 14.77 -9.00
N GLU A 133 12.42 15.64 -8.04
CA GLU A 133 13.36 16.37 -7.19
C GLU A 133 13.88 15.53 -6.00
N SER A 134 13.19 14.44 -5.67
CA SER A 134 13.54 13.56 -4.55
C SER A 134 14.85 12.79 -4.78
N GLN A 135 15.54 12.49 -3.68
CA GLN A 135 16.73 11.63 -3.66
C GLN A 135 16.38 10.13 -3.56
N GLU A 136 15.10 9.79 -3.57
CA GLU A 136 14.62 8.41 -3.45
C GLU A 136 14.90 7.64 -4.74
N GLU A 137 15.43 6.42 -4.64
CA GLU A 137 15.61 5.53 -5.80
C GLU A 137 14.37 4.66 -6.04
N VAL A 138 13.62 4.37 -4.98
CA VAL A 138 12.36 3.63 -5.01
C VAL A 138 11.29 4.43 -4.29
N LEU A 139 10.11 4.48 -4.88
CA LEU A 139 8.94 5.15 -4.33
C LEU A 139 7.87 4.12 -3.98
N GLN A 140 7.30 4.27 -2.80
CA GLN A 140 6.20 3.45 -2.32
C GLN A 140 4.88 4.10 -2.75
N PHE A 141 4.06 3.33 -3.44
CA PHE A 141 2.69 3.71 -3.82
C PHE A 141 1.72 2.88 -3.00
N GLU A 142 1.14 3.50 -1.98
CA GLU A 142 0.25 2.85 -1.02
C GLU A 142 -1.21 3.22 -1.30
N VAL A 143 -2.10 2.25 -1.15
CA VAL A 143 -3.56 2.43 -1.25
C VAL A 143 -4.20 1.79 -0.04
N GLU A 144 -5.14 2.48 0.59
CA GLU A 144 -5.85 2.00 1.78
C GLU A 144 -7.35 1.83 1.52
N GLU A 145 -7.96 0.82 2.15
CA GLU A 145 -9.42 0.68 2.26
C GLU A 145 -9.83 0.05 3.59
N GLU A 146 -11.08 0.28 4.01
CA GLU A 146 -11.60 -0.21 5.31
C GLU A 146 -12.05 -1.67 5.24
N GLU A 147 -12.36 -2.16 4.04
CA GLU A 147 -12.91 -3.50 3.81
C GLU A 147 -11.97 -4.37 2.96
N ALA A 148 -11.80 -5.62 3.39
CA ALA A 148 -10.91 -6.59 2.76
C ALA A 148 -11.28 -6.87 1.29
N SER A 149 -12.57 -6.84 0.95
CA SER A 149 -13.01 -7.02 -0.44
C SER A 149 -12.63 -5.85 -1.34
N GLU A 150 -12.63 -4.63 -0.79
CA GLU A 150 -12.31 -3.43 -1.56
C GLU A 150 -10.81 -3.35 -1.82
N ILE A 151 -9.98 -3.63 -0.81
CA ILE A 151 -8.51 -3.64 -1.01
C ILE A 151 -8.08 -4.72 -2.01
N GLU A 152 -8.77 -5.87 -2.03
CA GLU A 152 -8.52 -6.91 -3.03
C GLU A 152 -8.84 -6.41 -4.44
N GLU A 153 -9.97 -5.73 -4.64
CA GLU A 153 -10.29 -5.11 -5.92
C GLU A 153 -9.22 -4.06 -6.32
N LYS A 154 -8.79 -3.23 -5.36
CA LYS A 154 -7.73 -2.24 -5.58
C LYS A 154 -6.42 -2.89 -5.97
N LEU A 155 -6.04 -4.03 -5.39
CA LEU A 155 -4.83 -4.78 -5.76
C LEU A 155 -4.82 -5.15 -7.24
N PHE A 156 -5.88 -5.78 -7.73
CA PHE A 156 -5.98 -6.12 -9.17
C PHE A 156 -6.04 -4.86 -10.04
N GLY A 157 -6.73 -3.82 -9.56
CA GLY A 157 -6.77 -2.51 -10.18
C GLY A 157 -5.38 -1.88 -10.32
N PHE A 158 -4.54 -1.99 -9.29
CA PHE A 158 -3.19 -1.47 -9.23
C PHE A 158 -2.29 -2.26 -10.18
N ILE A 159 -2.30 -3.59 -10.09
CA ILE A 159 -1.52 -4.46 -10.97
C ILE A 159 -1.83 -4.17 -12.45
N LYS A 160 -3.11 -3.98 -12.79
CA LYS A 160 -3.51 -3.62 -14.16
C LYS A 160 -2.94 -2.27 -14.59
N LEU A 161 -2.99 -1.25 -13.72
CA LEU A 161 -2.42 0.07 -13.99
C LEU A 161 -0.90 0.00 -14.15
N ALA A 162 -0.23 -0.67 -13.22
CA ALA A 162 1.21 -0.81 -13.18
C ALA A 162 1.74 -1.60 -14.40
N LYS A 163 1.04 -2.66 -14.83
CA LYS A 163 1.34 -3.36 -16.10
C LYS A 163 1.15 -2.47 -17.33
N LYS A 164 0.11 -1.63 -17.36
CA LYS A 164 -0.14 -0.69 -18.48
C LYS A 164 1.02 0.27 -18.66
N HIS A 165 1.60 0.76 -17.56
CA HIS A 165 2.71 1.72 -17.57
C HIS A 165 4.09 1.07 -17.54
N GLY A 166 4.18 -0.26 -17.47
CA GLY A 166 5.46 -0.98 -17.49
C GLY A 166 6.33 -0.76 -16.25
N VAL A 167 5.71 -0.43 -15.11
CA VAL A 167 6.45 -0.09 -13.88
C VAL A 167 6.79 -1.32 -13.02
N LEU A 168 6.15 -2.47 -13.27
CA LEU A 168 6.39 -3.71 -12.54
C LEU A 168 7.59 -4.50 -13.10
N GLU A 169 8.29 -5.21 -12.22
CA GLU A 169 9.41 -6.11 -12.55
C GLU A 169 8.98 -7.58 -12.74
N LEU A 170 7.96 -7.80 -13.56
CA LEU A 170 7.41 -9.13 -13.86
C LEU A 170 8.03 -9.77 -15.10
#